data_AF-A0A3D4BAR0-F1
#
_entry.id   AF-A0A3D4BAR0-F1
#
_cell.length_a   1.000
_cell.length_b   1.000
_cell.length_c   1.000
_cell.angle_alpha   90.00
_cell.angle_beta   90.00
_cell.angle_gamma   90.00
#
_symmetry.space_group_name_H-M   'P 1'
#
loop_
_entity.id
_entity.type
_entity.pdbx_description
1 polymer ?
#
loop_
_entity_poly.entity_id
_entity_poly.type
_entity_poly.pdbx_seq_one_letter_code
_entity_poly.pdbx_strand_id
1 'polypeptide(L)'
;MHYDAVNRTFDCDPTLTDTQVLEFCREGHLFLPGVVSDEINQRTCDYLNGKIPANPCFMPEGFTTEDLERIRYTHEPSSILLEDWYIEHVLLNPQLAGVLRSLLGKQVGLPVLVSNHRVECPEEPQNWHHDADHVFGPELDFVEVFYFPQDTPAE
;
A
#
# COMPACT_ATOMS: atom_id res chain seq x y z
N MET A 1 17.00 6.43 0.71
CA MET A 1 15.69 6.49 1.39
C MET A 1 15.87 7.27 2.68
N HIS A 2 15.07 8.31 2.88
CA HIS A 2 14.99 9.03 4.15
C HIS A 2 13.55 8.97 4.64
N TYR A 3 13.28 8.15 5.66
CA TYR A 3 11.96 7.98 6.25
C TYR A 3 11.84 8.79 7.55
N ASP A 4 10.83 9.64 7.61
CA ASP A 4 10.42 10.36 8.82
C ASP A 4 9.24 9.62 9.45
N ALA A 5 9.53 8.85 10.50
CA ALA A 5 8.53 8.06 11.22
C ALA A 5 7.51 8.92 12.00
N VAL A 6 7.84 10.17 12.33
CA VAL A 6 6.95 11.06 13.09
C VAL A 6 5.85 11.59 12.18
N ASN A 7 6.23 12.11 11.01
CA ASN A 7 5.28 12.61 10.02
C ASN A 7 4.74 11.51 9.09
N ARG A 8 5.30 10.29 9.19
CA ARG A 8 5.07 9.15 8.28
C ARG A 8 5.25 9.56 6.82
N THR A 9 6.31 10.31 6.54
CA THR A 9 6.66 10.74 5.18
C THR A 9 8.04 10.21 4.78
N PHE A 10 8.32 10.17 3.49
CA PHE A 10 9.64 9.80 2.98
C PHE A 10 10.12 10.68 1.83
N ASP A 11 11.43 10.66 1.61
CA ASP A 11 12.08 11.23 0.44
C ASP A 11 13.17 10.28 -0.10
N CYS A 12 13.32 10.25 -1.41
CA CYS A 12 14.31 9.49 -2.15
C CYS A 12 14.56 10.13 -3.53
N ASP A 13 15.44 9.53 -4.33
CA ASP A 13 15.59 9.96 -5.72
C ASP A 13 14.40 9.48 -6.56
N PRO A 14 13.83 10.32 -7.44
CA PRO A 14 12.80 9.90 -8.37
C PRO A 14 13.37 8.90 -9.38
N THR A 15 12.57 7.91 -9.77
CA THR A 15 12.99 6.84 -10.69
C THR A 15 12.31 6.87 -12.04
N LEU A 16 11.20 7.61 -12.20
CA LEU A 16 10.54 7.76 -13.50
C LEU A 16 11.23 8.84 -14.34
N THR A 17 11.33 8.56 -15.64
CA THR A 17 11.65 9.56 -16.66
C THR A 17 10.40 10.36 -17.04
N ASP A 18 10.59 11.54 -17.65
CA ASP A 18 9.50 12.37 -18.15
C ASP A 18 8.53 11.59 -19.06
N THR A 19 9.05 10.70 -19.91
CA THR A 19 8.23 9.85 -20.79
C THR A 19 7.35 8.89 -19.99
N GLN A 20 7.87 8.29 -18.92
CA GLN A 20 7.10 7.37 -18.08
C GLN A 20 6.05 8.12 -17.24
N VAL A 21 6.33 9.35 -16.83
CA VAL A 21 5.32 10.22 -16.20
C VAL A 21 4.19 10.53 -17.17
N LEU A 22 4.50 10.91 -18.42
CA LEU A 22 3.48 11.16 -19.45
C LEU A 22 2.68 9.89 -19.79
N GLU A 23 3.32 8.72 -19.78
CA GLU A 23 2.64 7.44 -19.96
C GLU A 23 1.67 7.14 -18.81
N PHE A 24 2.09 7.36 -17.56
CA PHE A 24 1.18 7.26 -16.41
C PHE A 24 -0.01 8.20 -16.55
N CYS A 25 0.19 9.47 -16.93
CA CYS A 25 -0.91 10.41 -17.16
C CYS A 25 -1.85 9.97 -18.29
N ARG A 26 -1.36 9.22 -19.29
CA ARG A 26 -2.16 8.71 -20.40
C ARG A 26 -2.96 7.46 -20.01
N GLU A 27 -2.31 6.50 -19.34
CA GLU A 27 -2.89 5.19 -19.00
C GLU A 27 -3.69 5.22 -17.69
N GLY A 28 -3.47 6.21 -16.83
CA GLY A 28 -4.09 6.33 -15.51
C GLY A 28 -3.57 5.33 -14.47
N HIS A 29 -2.62 4.47 -14.82
CA HIS A 29 -2.04 3.46 -13.93
C HIS A 29 -0.62 3.06 -14.35
N LEU A 30 0.09 2.37 -13.46
CA LEU A 30 1.40 1.78 -13.71
C LEU A 30 1.49 0.44 -12.97
N PHE A 31 2.18 -0.54 -13.57
CA PHE A 31 2.35 -1.87 -12.98
C PHE A 31 3.81 -2.15 -12.58
N LEU A 32 3.99 -2.73 -11.39
CA LEU A 32 5.30 -3.04 -10.79
C LEU A 32 5.41 -4.56 -10.50
N PRO A 33 5.83 -5.38 -11.49
CA PRO A 33 5.85 -6.83 -11.33
C PRO A 33 6.97 -7.31 -10.40
N GLY A 34 6.64 -8.20 -9.47
CA GLY A 34 7.63 -8.95 -8.67
C GLY A 34 8.51 -8.07 -7.77
N VAL A 35 8.00 -6.92 -7.33
CA VAL A 35 8.76 -5.94 -6.54
C VAL A 35 8.94 -6.37 -5.08
N VAL A 36 7.96 -7.06 -4.51
CA VAL A 36 7.99 -7.60 -3.15
C VAL A 36 8.34 -9.09 -3.22
N SER A 37 9.24 -9.54 -2.35
CA SER A 37 9.69 -10.93 -2.33
C SER A 37 8.61 -11.90 -1.88
N ASP A 38 8.71 -13.16 -2.33
CA ASP A 38 7.78 -14.24 -1.95
C ASP A 38 7.69 -14.42 -0.43
N GLU A 39 8.79 -14.23 0.30
CA GLU A 39 8.81 -14.30 1.76
C GLU A 39 7.91 -13.22 2.39
N ILE A 40 7.98 -11.98 1.91
CA ILE A 40 7.17 -10.86 2.42
C ILE A 40 5.72 -10.96 1.95
N ASN A 41 5.49 -11.44 0.73
CA ASN A 41 4.16 -11.79 0.22
C ASN A 41 3.49 -12.84 1.12
N GLN A 42 4.18 -13.93 1.41
CA GLN A 42 3.69 -14.98 2.30
C GLN A 42 3.46 -14.46 3.72
N ARG A 43 4.38 -13.65 4.25
CA ARG A 43 4.26 -13.03 5.58
C ARG A 43 3.04 -12.11 5.67
N THR A 44 2.74 -11.35 4.62
CA THR A 44 1.52 -10.53 4.52
C THR A 44 0.28 -11.41 4.61
N CYS A 45 0.21 -12.47 3.81
CA CYS A 45 -0.90 -13.42 3.85
C CYS A 45 -1.05 -14.08 5.23
N ASP A 46 0.06 -14.47 5.86
CA ASP A 46 0.04 -15.09 7.19
C ASP A 46 -0.36 -14.10 8.29
N TYR A 47 0.04 -12.82 8.18
CA TYR A 47 -0.45 -11.73 9.04
C TYR A 47 -1.96 -11.58 8.92
N LEU A 48 -2.47 -11.43 7.69
CA LEU A 48 -3.90 -11.20 7.43
C LEU A 48 -4.77 -12.40 7.83
N ASN A 49 -4.18 -13.60 7.86
CA ASN A 49 -4.84 -14.82 8.32
C ASN A 49 -4.66 -15.08 9.83
N GLY A 50 -3.96 -14.20 10.56
CA GLY A 50 -3.71 -14.35 11.99
C GLY A 50 -2.79 -15.52 12.36
N LYS A 51 -2.02 -16.06 11.41
CA LYS A 51 -1.07 -17.15 11.67
C LYS A 51 0.19 -16.69 12.38
N ILE A 52 0.51 -15.40 12.25
CA ILE A 52 1.58 -14.73 13.00
C ILE A 52 0.97 -13.61 13.86
N PRO A 53 1.48 -13.39 15.09
CA PRO A 53 0.98 -12.32 15.95
C PRO A 53 1.26 -10.95 15.33
N ALA A 54 0.40 -9.95 15.60
CA ALA A 54 0.78 -8.57 15.35
C ALA A 54 1.94 -8.17 16.28
N ASN A 55 2.89 -7.42 15.74
CA ASN A 55 4.04 -6.90 16.46
C ASN A 55 4.31 -5.46 16.00
N PRO A 56 3.45 -4.51 16.38
CA PRO A 56 3.54 -3.14 15.93
C PRO A 56 4.83 -2.49 16.45
N CYS A 57 5.51 -1.71 15.62
CA CYS A 57 6.74 -1.02 16.01
C CYS A 57 6.51 0.18 16.94
N PHE A 58 5.28 0.67 17.00
CA PHE A 58 4.80 1.58 18.02
C PHE A 58 3.32 1.33 18.30
N MET A 59 2.88 1.63 19.52
CA MET A 59 1.46 1.60 19.88
C MET A 59 0.87 3.01 19.78
N PRO A 60 -0.16 3.24 18.94
CA PRO A 60 -0.87 4.51 18.92
C PRO A 60 -1.50 4.84 20.28
N GLU A 61 -1.55 6.13 20.64
CA GLU A 61 -2.17 6.56 21.89
C GLU A 61 -3.65 6.12 21.95
N GLY A 62 -4.04 5.50 23.05
CA GLY A 62 -5.41 5.02 23.27
C GLY A 62 -5.75 3.68 22.63
N PHE A 63 -4.82 3.03 21.93
CA PHE A 63 -5.03 1.69 21.36
C PHE A 63 -4.47 0.59 22.28
N THR A 64 -5.12 -0.57 22.28
CA THR A 64 -4.60 -1.79 22.90
C THR A 64 -4.23 -2.83 21.83
N THR A 65 -3.52 -3.89 22.24
CA THR A 65 -3.24 -5.03 21.36
C THR A 65 -4.53 -5.66 20.83
N GLU A 66 -5.57 -5.75 21.67
CA GLU A 66 -6.87 -6.28 21.27
C GLU A 66 -7.55 -5.40 20.21
N ASP A 67 -7.38 -4.08 20.26
CA ASP A 67 -7.89 -3.19 19.22
C ASP A 67 -7.18 -3.41 17.88
N LEU A 68 -5.85 -3.58 17.89
CA LEU A 68 -5.09 -3.86 16.67
C LEU A 68 -5.48 -5.21 16.06
N GLU A 69 -5.62 -6.25 16.88
CA GLU A 69 -6.09 -7.56 16.42
C GLU A 69 -7.53 -7.47 15.89
N ARG A 70 -8.42 -6.71 16.54
CA ARG A 70 -9.78 -6.48 16.02
C ARG A 70 -9.76 -5.80 14.65
N ILE A 71 -8.92 -4.78 14.46
CA ILE A 71 -8.78 -4.04 13.18
C ILE A 71 -8.28 -4.96 12.07
N ARG A 72 -7.28 -5.80 12.35
CA ARG A 72 -6.72 -6.78 11.40
C ARG A 72 -7.80 -7.65 10.75
N TYR A 73 -8.86 -8.01 11.47
CA TYR A 73 -9.93 -8.89 10.96
C TYR A 73 -11.09 -8.15 10.27
N THR A 74 -10.96 -6.83 10.04
CA THR A 74 -11.93 -6.06 9.25
C THR A 74 -11.60 -6.10 7.76
N HIS A 75 -12.48 -5.52 6.94
CA HIS A 75 -12.19 -5.25 5.53
C HIS A 75 -11.13 -4.15 5.36
N GLU A 76 -10.76 -3.45 6.43
CA GLU A 76 -9.72 -2.41 6.45
C GLU A 76 -8.61 -2.75 7.46
N PRO A 77 -7.75 -3.75 7.20
CA PRO A 77 -6.75 -4.27 8.15
C PRO A 77 -5.54 -3.33 8.34
N SER A 78 -5.82 -2.06 8.61
CA SER A 78 -4.84 -0.96 8.66
C SER A 78 -3.83 -1.08 9.80
N SER A 79 -4.04 -1.99 10.76
CA SER A 79 -3.04 -2.33 11.78
C SER A 79 -1.73 -2.88 11.19
N ILE A 80 -1.76 -3.44 9.97
CA ILE A 80 -0.54 -3.91 9.27
C ILE A 80 0.44 -2.77 8.96
N LEU A 81 -0.06 -1.52 8.88
CA LEU A 81 0.75 -0.33 8.64
C LEU A 81 1.69 0.01 9.81
N LEU A 82 1.54 -0.68 10.94
CA LEU A 82 2.39 -0.56 12.13
C LEU A 82 3.51 -1.60 12.16
N GLU A 83 3.59 -2.50 11.18
CA GLU A 83 4.58 -3.58 11.15
C GLU A 83 5.87 -3.12 10.45
N ASP A 84 7.02 -3.16 11.14
CA ASP A 84 8.31 -2.71 10.58
C ASP A 84 8.65 -3.38 9.25
N TRP A 85 8.45 -4.69 9.16
CA TRP A 85 8.73 -5.46 7.95
C TRP A 85 7.84 -5.06 6.77
N TYR A 86 6.59 -4.65 7.05
CA TYR A 86 5.66 -4.20 6.02
C TYR A 86 6.01 -2.78 5.56
N ILE A 87 6.32 -1.91 6.51
CA ILE A 87 6.80 -0.55 6.24
C ILE A 87 8.08 -0.61 5.38
N GLU A 88 9.06 -1.40 5.78
CA GLU A 88 10.36 -1.49 5.09
C GLU A 88 10.26 -2.13 3.70
N HIS A 89 9.63 -3.30 3.60
CA HIS A 89 9.72 -4.12 2.39
C HIS A 89 8.57 -3.92 1.39
N VAL A 90 7.45 -3.37 1.85
CA VAL A 90 6.28 -3.09 1.01
C VAL A 90 6.14 -1.59 0.80
N LEU A 91 5.89 -0.81 1.85
CA LEU A 91 5.56 0.62 1.71
C LEU A 91 6.75 1.48 1.26
N LEU A 92 7.95 1.20 1.78
CA LEU A 92 9.19 1.90 1.45
C LEU A 92 10.06 1.14 0.44
N ASN A 93 9.49 0.15 -0.26
CA ASN A 93 10.22 -0.58 -1.29
C ASN A 93 10.82 0.41 -2.31
N PRO A 94 12.13 0.35 -2.62
CA PRO A 94 12.79 1.36 -3.45
C PRO A 94 12.15 1.59 -4.82
N GLN A 95 11.59 0.54 -5.44
CA GLN A 95 10.94 0.66 -6.74
C GLN A 95 9.63 1.44 -6.63
N LEU A 96 8.79 1.10 -5.65
CA LEU A 96 7.54 1.82 -5.37
C LEU A 96 7.83 3.26 -4.93
N ALA A 97 8.69 3.44 -3.94
CA ALA A 97 8.98 4.75 -3.37
C ALA A 97 9.55 5.73 -4.41
N GLY A 98 10.43 5.26 -5.31
CA GLY A 98 10.93 6.09 -6.41
C GLY A 98 9.84 6.51 -7.40
N VAL A 99 8.87 5.63 -7.69
CA VAL A 99 7.70 5.95 -8.52
C VAL A 99 6.84 6.99 -7.83
N LEU A 100 6.44 6.74 -6.59
CA LEU A 100 5.63 7.67 -5.79
C LEU A 100 6.31 9.04 -5.67
N ARG A 101 7.63 9.04 -5.45
CA ARG A 101 8.42 10.27 -5.38
C ARG A 101 8.45 11.04 -6.70
N SER A 102 8.45 10.33 -7.83
CA SER A 102 8.40 10.96 -9.16
C SER A 102 7.05 11.60 -9.44
N LEU A 103 5.97 10.97 -8.97
CA LEU A 103 4.59 11.41 -9.22
C LEU A 103 4.10 12.48 -8.24
N LEU A 104 4.37 12.30 -6.94
CA LEU A 104 3.79 13.10 -5.85
C LEU A 104 4.73 14.17 -5.29
N GLY A 105 5.98 14.23 -5.77
CA GLY A 105 6.96 15.19 -5.27
C GLY A 105 7.58 14.77 -3.93
N LYS A 106 8.27 15.70 -3.25
CA LYS A 106 8.98 15.44 -2.00
C LYS A 106 8.01 15.23 -0.83
N GLN A 107 8.48 14.53 0.21
CA GLN A 107 7.73 14.30 1.45
C GLN A 107 6.45 13.50 1.22
N VAL A 108 6.53 12.46 0.39
CA VAL A 108 5.41 11.56 0.14
C VAL A 108 4.96 10.93 1.45
N GLY A 109 3.67 10.99 1.76
CA GLY A 109 3.07 10.36 2.93
C GLY A 109 2.86 8.85 2.74
N LEU A 110 3.09 8.08 3.80
CA LEU A 110 2.64 6.69 3.86
C LEU A 110 1.12 6.63 4.01
N PRO A 111 0.47 5.56 3.51
CA PRO A 111 -0.97 5.40 3.66
C PRO A 111 -1.39 5.34 5.13
N VAL A 112 -2.61 5.79 5.41
CA VAL A 112 -3.27 5.71 6.72
C VAL A 112 -4.36 4.65 6.77
N LEU A 113 -4.74 4.11 5.60
CA LEU A 113 -5.76 3.08 5.42
C LEU A 113 -5.23 1.98 4.50
N VAL A 114 -5.63 0.73 4.78
CA VAL A 114 -5.46 -0.42 3.89
C VAL A 114 -6.80 -1.11 3.76
N SER A 115 -7.23 -1.40 2.54
CA SER A 115 -8.44 -2.18 2.23
C SER A 115 -8.08 -3.58 1.75
N ASN A 116 -8.82 -4.59 2.22
CA ASN A 116 -8.63 -5.99 1.86
C ASN A 116 -9.68 -6.44 0.84
N HIS A 117 -9.23 -6.63 -0.40
CA HIS A 117 -10.06 -7.08 -1.52
C HIS A 117 -9.87 -8.57 -1.84
N ARG A 118 -9.43 -9.38 -0.86
CA ARG A 118 -9.38 -10.84 -1.06
C ARG A 118 -10.79 -11.40 -1.10
N VAL A 119 -11.04 -12.21 -2.12
CA VAL A 119 -12.35 -12.79 -2.41
C VAL A 119 -12.16 -14.29 -2.70
N GLU A 120 -13.16 -15.09 -2.36
CA GLU A 120 -13.21 -16.50 -2.76
C GLU A 120 -14.07 -16.60 -4.01
N CYS A 121 -13.45 -16.88 -5.16
CA CYS A 121 -14.14 -17.00 -6.42
C CYS A 121 -15.01 -18.28 -6.49
N PRO A 122 -16.10 -18.28 -7.26
CA PRO A 122 -16.59 -17.17 -8.09
C PRO A 122 -17.32 -16.11 -7.26
N GLU A 123 -17.16 -14.83 -7.63
CA GLU A 123 -17.88 -13.71 -7.02
C GLU A 123 -18.53 -12.85 -8.11
N GLU A 124 -19.61 -12.14 -7.76
CA GLU A 124 -20.18 -11.14 -8.67
C GLU A 124 -19.16 -10.02 -8.92
N PRO A 125 -18.95 -9.60 -10.19
CA PRO A 125 -17.96 -8.58 -10.51
C PRO A 125 -18.36 -7.23 -9.90
N GLN A 126 -17.35 -6.49 -9.43
CA GLN A 126 -17.55 -5.11 -9.01
C GLN A 126 -17.91 -4.24 -10.22
N ASN A 127 -18.91 -3.38 -10.06
CA ASN A 127 -19.29 -2.44 -11.11
C ASN A 127 -18.21 -1.37 -11.33
N TRP A 128 -18.16 -0.81 -12.54
CA TRP A 128 -17.31 0.34 -12.86
C TRP A 128 -17.58 1.51 -11.91
N HIS A 129 -16.53 2.01 -11.29
CA HIS A 129 -16.59 3.12 -10.34
C HIS A 129 -15.25 3.87 -10.31
N HIS A 130 -15.23 5.00 -9.63
CA HIS A 130 -14.01 5.64 -9.14
C HIS A 130 -13.98 5.44 -7.63
N ASP A 131 -12.79 5.30 -7.05
CA ASP A 131 -12.65 5.13 -5.62
C ASP A 131 -13.15 6.35 -4.84
N ALA A 132 -13.54 6.15 -3.58
CA ALA A 132 -14.28 7.13 -2.79
C ALA A 132 -13.54 8.48 -2.63
N ASP A 133 -12.21 8.47 -2.65
CA ASP A 133 -11.35 9.64 -2.47
C ASP A 133 -10.87 10.27 -3.80
N HIS A 134 -11.47 9.92 -4.94
CA HIS A 134 -11.08 10.52 -6.23
C HIS A 134 -11.25 12.06 -6.25
N VAL A 135 -10.22 12.78 -6.71
CA VAL A 135 -10.29 14.23 -6.95
C VAL A 135 -10.15 14.47 -8.45
N PHE A 136 -11.16 15.12 -9.05
CA PHE A 136 -11.09 15.54 -10.45
C PHE A 136 -10.38 16.89 -10.54
N GLY A 137 -9.11 16.86 -10.92
CA GLY A 137 -8.29 18.05 -11.15
C GLY A 137 -7.06 17.73 -11.99
N PRO A 138 -6.35 18.76 -12.50
CA PRO A 138 -5.05 18.56 -13.14
C PRO A 138 -3.95 18.16 -12.15
N GLU A 139 -4.15 18.37 -10.84
CA GLU A 139 -3.21 18.02 -9.79
C GLU A 139 -3.23 16.51 -9.47
N LEU A 140 -2.05 15.97 -9.12
CA LEU A 140 -1.88 14.61 -8.63
C LEU A 140 -1.37 14.66 -7.19
N ASP A 141 -2.30 14.72 -6.24
CA ASP A 141 -1.98 14.85 -4.82
C ASP A 141 -1.93 13.49 -4.09
N PHE A 142 -2.53 12.45 -4.67
CA PHE A 142 -2.52 11.09 -4.14
C PHE A 142 -2.64 10.05 -5.28
N VAL A 143 -2.22 8.83 -4.99
CA VAL A 143 -2.43 7.66 -5.84
C VAL A 143 -2.87 6.48 -4.97
N GLU A 144 -3.64 5.58 -5.55
CA GLU A 144 -3.92 4.29 -4.94
C GLU A 144 -2.85 3.27 -5.32
N VAL A 145 -2.43 2.46 -4.35
CA VAL A 145 -1.42 1.43 -4.54
C VAL A 145 -2.04 0.08 -4.25
N PHE A 146 -2.31 -0.68 -5.31
CA PHE A 146 -2.79 -2.05 -5.22
C PHE A 146 -1.61 -3.01 -5.07
N TYR A 147 -1.56 -3.71 -3.93
CA TYR A 147 -0.55 -4.72 -3.63
C TYR A 147 -1.16 -6.11 -3.71
N PHE A 148 -0.55 -6.97 -4.53
CA PHE A 148 -0.96 -8.35 -4.76
C PHE A 148 0.01 -9.33 -4.07
N PRO A 149 -0.21 -9.70 -2.79
CA PRO A 149 0.67 -10.63 -2.06
C PRO A 149 0.44 -12.11 -2.43
N GLN A 150 -0.46 -12.38 -3.36
CA GLN A 150 -0.81 -13.71 -3.86
C GLN A 150 -1.23 -13.58 -5.32
N ASP A 151 -1.23 -14.71 -6.04
CA ASP A 151 -1.72 -14.74 -7.42
C ASP A 151 -3.18 -14.26 -7.52
N THR A 152 -3.44 -13.40 -8.51
CA THR A 152 -4.76 -12.86 -8.84
C THR A 152 -5.06 -13.10 -10.32
N PRO A 153 -5.30 -14.36 -10.74
CA PRO A 153 -5.67 -14.65 -12.12
C PRO A 153 -7.03 -14.05 -12.45
N ALA A 154 -7.28 -13.81 -13.74
CA ALA A 154 -8.63 -13.52 -14.20
C ALA A 154 -9.55 -14.72 -13.89
N GLU A 155 -10.76 -14.42 -13.42
CA GLU A 155 -11.83 -15.40 -13.24
C GLU A 155 -12.31 -16.00 -14.58
#